data_AF-A0A925UIB1-F1
#
_entry.id   AF-A0A925UIB1-F1
#
_cell.length_a   1.000
_cell.length_b   1.000
_cell.length_c   1.000
_cell.angle_alpha   90.00
_cell.angle_beta   90.00
_cell.angle_gamma   90.00
#
_symmetry.space_group_name_H-M   'P 1'
#
loop_
_entity.id
_entity.type
_entity.pdbx_description
1 polymer ?
#
loop_
_entity_poly.entity_id
_entity_poly.type
_entity_poly.pdbx_seq_one_letter_code
_entity_poly.pdbx_strand_id
1 'polypeptide(L)'
;MLVLTLPPAGLATSHPGSRSTELSSAAASQFMRERRLANFGDQAASLDARFVANWVTDSRDNGRMPFVILDKRDARVFVFDSAGQLIDASPVLLGAAAGDESVIGIGKRPIAEVLPEERTTPAGRFISQPGRNASGEQVVWVDYEAAVSMHRVRPIDPKERRLERLASDDPAERRISYGCINVPVPFFELVVAPVLGSQRAVVYVLPEEKNVREVFAGAYPVDPKAHRM
;
A
#
# COMPACT_ATOMS: atom_id res chain seq x y z
N MET A 1 -81.43 17.82 17.58
CA MET A 1 -81.15 19.26 17.45
C MET A 1 -79.65 19.44 17.57
N LEU A 2 -79.05 19.97 16.51
CA LEU A 2 -77.62 20.10 16.22
C LEU A 2 -77.07 21.36 16.90
N VAL A 3 -75.97 21.27 17.67
CA VAL A 3 -74.85 22.26 17.62
C VAL A 3 -73.57 21.56 18.07
N LEU A 4 -72.64 21.39 17.12
CA LEU A 4 -71.26 20.93 17.30
C LEU A 4 -70.38 22.19 17.28
N THR A 5 -69.66 22.50 18.37
CA THR A 5 -68.73 23.64 18.41
C THR A 5 -67.30 23.17 18.15
N LEU A 6 -66.72 23.64 17.05
CA LEU A 6 -65.30 23.49 16.69
C LEU A 6 -64.45 24.63 17.31
N PRO A 7 -63.22 24.35 17.80
CA PRO A 7 -62.23 25.38 18.10
C PRO A 7 -61.44 25.79 16.83
N PRO A 8 -60.80 26.98 16.83
CA PRO A 8 -60.23 27.59 15.62
C PRO A 8 -58.90 26.95 15.18
N ALA A 9 -58.70 26.95 13.87
CA ALA A 9 -57.45 26.56 13.23
C ALA A 9 -56.33 27.57 13.56
N GLY A 10 -55.32 27.11 14.29
CA GLY A 10 -54.03 27.79 14.40
C GLY A 10 -53.24 27.60 13.11
N LEU A 11 -52.91 28.70 12.44
CA LEU A 11 -51.96 28.75 11.33
C LEU A 11 -50.56 28.40 11.85
N ALA A 12 -50.13 27.15 11.63
CA ALA A 12 -48.73 26.79 11.73
C ALA A 12 -47.99 27.29 10.48
N THR A 13 -47.26 28.40 10.62
CA THR A 13 -46.29 28.85 9.61
C THR A 13 -45.12 27.86 9.58
N SER A 14 -45.15 26.90 8.65
CA SER A 14 -43.99 26.10 8.30
C SER A 14 -42.93 27.01 7.66
N HIS A 15 -41.81 27.23 8.35
CA HIS A 15 -40.63 27.87 7.76
C HIS A 15 -40.01 26.88 6.75
N PRO A 16 -39.97 27.16 5.43
CA PRO A 16 -39.38 26.27 4.44
C PRO A 16 -37.86 26.50 4.31
N GLY A 17 -37.17 26.76 5.43
CA GLY A 17 -35.79 27.27 5.42
C GLY A 17 -34.71 26.32 5.93
N SER A 18 -35.04 25.19 6.55
CA SER A 18 -34.05 24.35 7.25
C SER A 18 -33.58 23.11 6.47
N ARG A 19 -34.43 22.47 5.67
CA ARG A 19 -34.05 21.25 4.92
C ARG A 19 -33.03 21.53 3.81
N SER A 20 -33.10 22.69 3.17
CA SER A 20 -32.24 23.07 2.04
C SER A 20 -30.80 23.37 2.48
N THR A 21 -30.65 23.96 3.67
CA THR A 21 -29.37 24.27 4.31
C THR A 21 -28.71 23.03 4.91
N GLU A 22 -29.48 22.08 5.47
CA GLU A 22 -28.93 20.81 5.97
C GLU A 22 -28.43 19.89 4.85
N LEU A 23 -29.15 19.79 3.73
CA LEU A 23 -28.71 19.02 2.55
C LEU A 23 -27.49 19.66 1.87
N SER A 24 -27.41 20.99 1.84
CA SER A 24 -26.25 21.73 1.33
C SER A 24 -25.02 21.58 2.23
N SER A 25 -25.21 21.60 3.55
CA SER A 25 -24.17 21.37 4.57
C SER A 25 -23.63 19.94 4.56
N ALA A 26 -24.51 18.94 4.41
CA ALA A 26 -24.11 17.53 4.34
C ALA A 26 -23.36 17.22 3.03
N ALA A 27 -23.83 17.75 1.90
CA ALA A 27 -23.13 17.62 0.61
C ALA A 27 -21.79 18.38 0.62
N ALA A 28 -21.73 19.60 1.19
CA ALA A 28 -20.50 20.34 1.38
C ALA A 28 -19.54 19.64 2.35
N SER A 29 -20.02 19.03 3.44
CA SER A 29 -19.22 18.20 4.37
C SER A 29 -18.73 16.90 3.71
N GLN A 30 -19.47 16.39 2.72
CA GLN A 30 -19.09 15.21 1.94
C GLN A 30 -18.05 15.55 0.85
N PHE A 31 -18.11 16.76 0.27
CA PHE A 31 -17.08 17.32 -0.62
C PHE A 31 -15.86 17.86 0.14
N MET A 32 -16.03 18.26 1.40
CA MET A 32 -14.99 18.53 2.40
C MET A 32 -14.57 17.26 3.13
N ARG A 33 -14.80 16.05 2.58
CA ARG A 33 -13.98 14.90 2.97
C ARG A 33 -12.56 15.29 2.63
N GLU A 34 -11.82 15.69 3.66
CA GLU A 34 -10.48 16.23 3.51
C GLU A 34 -9.68 15.33 2.58
N ARG A 35 -9.15 15.87 1.48
CA ARG A 35 -8.29 15.08 0.61
C ARG A 35 -7.12 14.62 1.47
N ARG A 36 -7.04 13.32 1.72
CA ARG A 36 -6.12 12.75 2.70
C ARG A 36 -4.84 12.38 2.00
N LEU A 37 -3.75 13.05 2.36
CA LEU A 37 -2.42 12.69 1.89
C LEU A 37 -1.85 11.61 2.81
N ALA A 38 -1.01 10.75 2.24
CA ALA A 38 -0.21 9.84 3.03
C ALA A 38 0.84 10.66 3.81
N ASN A 39 1.00 10.34 5.08
CA ASN A 39 2.01 10.94 5.93
C ASN A 39 3.22 10.00 6.06
N PHE A 40 4.33 10.36 5.41
CA PHE A 40 5.60 9.63 5.49
C PHE A 40 6.41 9.95 6.77
N GLY A 41 5.92 10.85 7.63
CA GLY A 41 6.72 11.41 8.72
C GLY A 41 8.01 12.02 8.20
N ASP A 42 9.12 11.71 8.87
CA ASP A 42 10.46 12.18 8.50
C ASP A 42 11.15 11.30 7.45
N GLN A 43 10.49 10.24 6.97
CA GLN A 43 11.09 9.35 5.99
C GLN A 43 11.16 10.02 4.61
N ALA A 44 12.36 10.00 4.02
CA ALA A 44 12.54 10.31 2.61
C ALA A 44 11.79 9.27 1.75
N ALA A 45 11.17 9.75 0.68
CA ALA A 45 10.40 8.91 -0.25
C ALA A 45 10.42 9.56 -1.63
N SER A 46 10.51 8.72 -2.67
CA SER A 46 10.50 9.16 -4.07
C SER A 46 9.18 9.86 -4.44
N LEU A 47 9.21 10.58 -5.56
CA LEU A 47 8.00 11.21 -6.09
C LEU A 47 6.94 10.17 -6.46
N ASP A 48 7.34 9.02 -6.99
CA ASP A 48 6.43 7.93 -7.36
C ASP A 48 5.82 7.26 -6.11
N ALA A 49 6.62 7.05 -5.06
CA ALA A 49 6.12 6.53 -3.78
C ALA A 49 5.08 7.47 -3.15
N ARG A 50 5.38 8.79 -3.13
CA ARG A 50 4.44 9.81 -2.64
C ARG A 50 3.18 9.89 -3.50
N PHE A 51 3.33 9.83 -4.81
CA PHE A 51 2.23 9.85 -5.76
C PHE A 51 1.25 8.70 -5.50
N VAL A 52 1.75 7.46 -5.43
CA VAL A 52 0.90 6.28 -5.19
C VAL A 52 0.32 6.30 -3.78
N ALA A 53 1.12 6.58 -2.74
CA ALA A 53 0.62 6.59 -1.37
C ALA A 53 -0.47 7.64 -1.14
N ASN A 54 -0.32 8.84 -1.69
CA ASN A 54 -1.35 9.89 -1.63
C ASN A 54 -2.63 9.45 -2.34
N TRP A 55 -2.51 8.90 -3.56
CA TRP A 55 -3.67 8.39 -4.29
C TRP A 55 -4.38 7.28 -3.52
N VAL A 56 -3.66 6.31 -2.97
CA VAL A 56 -4.24 5.21 -2.17
C VAL A 56 -5.00 5.75 -0.96
N THR A 57 -4.42 6.73 -0.28
CA THR A 57 -4.99 7.32 0.94
C THR A 57 -6.26 8.13 0.64
N ASP A 58 -6.24 8.92 -0.43
CA ASP A 58 -7.34 9.77 -0.87
C ASP A 58 -8.51 8.93 -1.43
N SER A 59 -8.21 8.01 -2.35
CA SER A 59 -9.22 7.17 -3.03
C SER A 59 -9.76 6.03 -2.16
N ARG A 60 -9.02 5.64 -1.10
CA ARG A 60 -9.25 4.40 -0.34
C ARG A 60 -9.15 3.13 -1.18
N ASP A 61 -8.31 3.14 -2.21
CA ASP A 61 -8.03 1.96 -3.03
C ASP A 61 -7.51 0.76 -2.19
N ASN A 62 -6.90 1.03 -1.03
CA ASN A 62 -6.52 0.01 -0.05
C ASN A 62 -7.71 -0.73 0.59
N GLY A 63 -8.97 -0.33 0.31
CA GLY A 63 -10.16 -0.95 0.87
C GLY A 63 -10.25 -0.81 2.40
N ARG A 64 -9.61 0.22 2.97
CA ARG A 64 -9.44 0.43 4.42
C ARG A 64 -8.58 -0.64 5.13
N MET A 65 -7.79 -1.42 4.40
CA MET A 65 -6.75 -2.27 4.99
C MET A 65 -5.45 -1.47 5.16
N PRO A 66 -4.52 -1.87 6.04
CA PRO A 66 -3.14 -1.39 5.97
C PRO A 66 -2.58 -1.60 4.57
N PHE A 67 -1.60 -0.78 4.19
CA PHE A 67 -0.98 -0.94 2.90
C PHE A 67 0.52 -0.70 2.93
N VAL A 68 1.18 -1.19 1.88
CA VAL A 68 2.62 -1.16 1.73
C VAL A 68 2.96 -0.54 0.39
N ILE A 69 3.94 0.35 0.37
CA ILE A 69 4.60 0.76 -0.88
C ILE A 69 6.00 0.13 -0.90
N LEU A 70 6.31 -0.64 -1.95
CA LEU A 70 7.67 -1.07 -2.25
C LEU A 70 8.20 -0.23 -3.42
N ASP A 71 9.16 0.65 -3.13
CA ASP A 71 9.92 1.36 -4.14
C ASP A 71 11.12 0.50 -4.57
N LYS A 72 11.04 -0.08 -5.78
CA LYS A 72 12.10 -0.95 -6.30
C LYS A 72 13.38 -0.20 -6.66
N ARG A 73 13.27 1.06 -7.07
CA ARG A 73 14.44 1.88 -7.44
C ARG A 73 15.25 2.30 -6.21
N ASP A 74 14.58 2.58 -5.10
CA ASP A 74 15.23 2.89 -3.81
C ASP A 74 15.49 1.64 -2.94
N ALA A 75 15.01 0.47 -3.39
CA ALA A 75 15.02 -0.79 -2.64
C ALA A 75 14.54 -0.59 -1.20
N ARG A 76 13.39 0.07 -1.05
CA ARG A 76 12.83 0.51 0.22
C ARG A 76 11.35 0.20 0.31
N VAL A 77 10.92 -0.23 1.49
CA VAL A 77 9.53 -0.49 1.80
C VAL A 77 9.00 0.53 2.82
N PHE A 78 7.76 0.94 2.64
CA PHE A 78 7.01 1.81 3.56
C PHE A 78 5.72 1.08 3.96
N VAL A 79 5.49 0.91 5.25
CA VAL A 79 4.28 0.27 5.79
C VAL A 79 3.40 1.35 6.40
N PHE A 80 2.17 1.45 5.90
CA PHE A 80 1.17 2.42 6.34
C PHE A 80 0.02 1.72 7.04
N ASP A 81 -0.61 2.43 7.97
CA ASP A 81 -1.92 2.06 8.46
C ASP A 81 -3.00 2.25 7.37
N SER A 82 -4.25 1.93 7.71
CA SER A 82 -5.37 2.04 6.77
C SER A 82 -5.76 3.48 6.40
N ALA A 83 -5.26 4.47 7.13
CA ALA A 83 -5.52 5.88 6.97
C ALA A 83 -4.38 6.63 6.26
N GLY A 84 -3.30 5.94 5.89
CA GLY A 84 -2.14 6.55 5.22
C GLY A 84 -1.14 7.16 6.18
N GLN A 85 -1.19 6.85 7.48
CA GLN A 85 -0.11 7.18 8.41
C GLN A 85 0.99 6.13 8.31
N LEU A 86 2.23 6.58 8.07
CA LEU A 86 3.38 5.68 8.09
C LEU A 86 3.55 5.08 9.50
N ILE A 87 3.63 3.74 9.53
CA ILE A 87 3.99 2.96 10.72
C ILE A 87 5.51 2.89 10.81
N ASP A 88 6.18 2.43 9.74
CA ASP A 88 7.63 2.39 9.65
C ASP A 88 8.11 2.17 8.20
N ALA A 89 9.40 2.35 7.95
CA ALA A 89 10.06 2.11 6.66
C ALA A 89 11.40 1.39 6.84
N SER A 90 11.81 0.62 5.84
CA SER A 90 13.08 -0.14 5.89
C SER A 90 13.70 -0.33 4.51
N PRO A 91 15.05 -0.36 4.39
CA PRO A 91 15.68 -0.97 3.22
C PRO A 91 15.28 -2.44 3.13
N VAL A 92 15.23 -2.97 1.91
CA VAL A 92 14.90 -4.38 1.62
C VAL A 92 15.87 -4.94 0.59
N LEU A 93 16.02 -6.26 0.56
CA LEU A 93 16.54 -6.94 -0.63
C LEU A 93 15.39 -7.37 -1.52
N LEU A 94 15.58 -7.26 -2.83
CA LEU A 94 14.57 -7.61 -3.83
C LEU A 94 15.20 -8.37 -4.99
N GLY A 95 14.42 -8.64 -6.04
CA GLY A 95 14.85 -9.40 -7.22
C GLY A 95 16.21 -8.94 -7.75
N ALA A 96 17.08 -9.89 -8.06
CA ALA A 96 18.40 -9.62 -8.61
C ALA A 96 18.33 -8.91 -9.97
N ALA A 97 17.33 -9.22 -10.79
CA ALA A 97 17.07 -8.53 -12.04
C ALA A 97 16.19 -7.29 -11.80
N ALA A 98 16.48 -6.22 -12.53
CA ALA A 98 15.50 -5.16 -12.74
C ALA A 98 14.41 -5.68 -13.69
N GLY A 99 13.15 -5.35 -13.41
CA GLY A 99 12.05 -5.75 -14.27
C GLY A 99 10.70 -5.70 -13.55
N ASP A 100 9.66 -5.34 -14.30
CA ASP A 100 8.31 -5.13 -13.77
C ASP A 100 7.39 -6.35 -13.88
N GLU A 101 7.79 -7.36 -14.66
CA GLU A 101 6.96 -8.53 -14.96
C GLU A 101 7.54 -9.82 -14.37
N SER A 102 6.66 -10.77 -14.09
CA SER A 102 7.03 -12.16 -13.79
C SER A 102 6.80 -13.04 -15.02
N VAL A 103 7.62 -14.10 -15.16
CA VAL A 103 7.39 -15.12 -16.19
C VAL A 103 6.24 -16.03 -15.76
N ILE A 104 5.36 -16.37 -16.71
CA ILE A 104 4.22 -17.27 -16.45
C ILE A 104 4.71 -18.59 -15.86
N GLY A 105 4.13 -18.99 -14.73
CA GLY A 105 4.43 -20.25 -14.06
C GLY A 105 5.74 -20.26 -13.26
N ILE A 106 6.43 -19.12 -13.12
CA ILE A 106 7.71 -19.04 -12.37
C ILE A 106 7.60 -19.56 -10.94
N GLY A 107 6.47 -19.31 -10.26
CA GLY A 107 6.25 -19.77 -8.88
C GLY A 107 6.16 -21.29 -8.72
N LYS A 108 6.07 -22.06 -9.82
CA LYS A 108 6.06 -23.53 -9.83
C LYS A 108 7.39 -24.14 -10.27
N ARG A 109 8.35 -23.32 -10.73
CA ARG A 109 9.65 -23.79 -11.23
C ARG A 109 10.62 -24.01 -10.07
N PRO A 110 11.48 -25.03 -10.12
CA PRO A 110 12.62 -25.14 -9.22
C PRO A 110 13.52 -23.90 -9.30
N ILE A 111 14.04 -23.43 -8.16
CA ILE A 111 14.92 -22.26 -8.09
C ILE A 111 16.15 -22.40 -9.01
N ALA A 112 16.66 -23.62 -9.18
CA ALA A 112 17.79 -23.91 -10.06
C ALA A 112 17.52 -23.64 -11.55
N GLU A 113 16.24 -23.62 -11.95
CA GLU A 113 15.82 -23.37 -13.32
C GLU A 113 15.48 -21.90 -13.58
N VAL A 114 15.43 -21.05 -12.54
CA VAL A 114 15.12 -19.62 -12.69
C VAL A 114 16.36 -18.89 -13.22
N LEU A 115 16.23 -18.37 -14.46
CA LEU A 115 17.31 -17.67 -15.15
C LEU A 115 17.61 -16.34 -14.46
N PRO A 116 18.85 -15.81 -14.57
CA PRO A 116 19.24 -14.56 -13.93
C PRO A 116 18.28 -13.38 -14.21
N GLU A 117 17.86 -13.22 -15.47
CA GLU A 117 16.96 -12.17 -15.95
C GLU A 117 15.50 -12.35 -15.46
N GLU A 118 15.12 -13.55 -15.03
CA GLU A 118 13.77 -13.85 -14.52
C GLU A 118 13.63 -13.56 -13.02
N ARG A 119 14.72 -13.18 -12.33
CA ARG A 119 14.75 -12.93 -10.88
C ARG A 119 14.23 -11.54 -10.55
N THR A 120 13.03 -11.21 -11.01
CA THR A 120 12.39 -9.91 -10.84
C THR A 120 11.46 -9.90 -9.62
N THR A 121 11.23 -8.71 -9.07
CA THR A 121 10.07 -8.48 -8.18
C THR A 121 9.01 -7.76 -9.02
N PRO A 122 7.85 -8.38 -9.28
CA PRO A 122 6.86 -7.82 -10.20
C PRO A 122 6.25 -6.53 -9.66
N ALA A 123 6.03 -5.55 -10.54
CA ALA A 123 5.32 -4.33 -10.24
C ALA A 123 3.81 -4.56 -10.25
N GLY A 124 3.06 -3.82 -9.45
CA GLY A 124 1.60 -3.91 -9.45
C GLY A 124 0.95 -3.75 -8.09
N ARG A 125 -0.34 -4.06 -8.04
CA ARG A 125 -1.18 -4.01 -6.84
C ARG A 125 -1.57 -5.42 -6.43
N PHE A 126 -1.17 -5.83 -5.24
CA PHE A 126 -1.37 -7.18 -4.73
C PHE A 126 -2.14 -7.15 -3.41
N ILE A 127 -3.00 -8.14 -3.18
CA ILE A 127 -3.60 -8.35 -1.86
C ILE A 127 -2.78 -9.40 -1.12
N SER A 128 -2.03 -8.96 -0.11
CA SER A 128 -1.17 -9.85 0.65
C SER A 128 -1.96 -10.75 1.58
N GLN A 129 -1.33 -11.85 1.98
CA GLN A 129 -1.90 -12.81 2.92
C GLN A 129 -0.83 -13.31 3.89
N PRO A 130 -1.16 -13.42 5.19
CA PRO A 130 -0.31 -14.14 6.14
C PRO A 130 -0.13 -15.60 5.74
N GLY A 131 1.04 -16.17 5.98
CA GLY A 131 1.27 -17.59 5.74
C GLY A 131 2.54 -18.12 6.37
N ARG A 132 2.87 -19.35 5.98
CA ARG A 132 4.13 -20.00 6.30
C ARG A 132 4.77 -20.55 5.03
N ASN A 133 6.10 -20.54 4.99
CA ASN A 133 6.84 -21.22 3.92
C ASN A 133 6.96 -22.73 4.20
N ALA A 134 7.66 -23.45 3.32
CA ALA A 134 7.87 -24.90 3.44
C ALA A 134 8.64 -25.32 4.71
N SER A 135 9.47 -24.46 5.30
CA SER A 135 10.15 -24.71 6.58
C SER A 135 9.31 -24.32 7.80
N GLY A 136 8.07 -23.87 7.61
CA GLY A 136 7.17 -23.47 8.67
C GLY A 136 7.40 -22.05 9.21
N GLU A 137 8.33 -21.27 8.66
CA GLU A 137 8.56 -19.89 9.06
C GLU A 137 7.44 -18.98 8.56
N GLN A 138 7.10 -17.98 9.37
CA GLN A 138 6.10 -16.99 9.00
C GLN A 138 6.59 -16.12 7.84
N VAL A 139 5.73 -15.94 6.84
CA VAL A 139 5.94 -15.07 5.68
C VAL A 139 4.65 -14.30 5.39
N VAL A 140 4.77 -13.23 4.62
CA VAL A 140 3.63 -12.53 4.03
C VAL A 140 3.67 -12.76 2.53
N TRP A 141 2.72 -13.51 2.00
CA TRP A 141 2.61 -13.74 0.56
C TRP A 141 2.13 -12.46 -0.13
N VAL A 142 2.83 -12.05 -1.20
CA VAL A 142 2.52 -10.84 -1.96
C VAL A 142 1.91 -11.23 -3.29
N ASP A 143 2.64 -11.98 -4.11
CA ASP A 143 2.13 -12.59 -5.33
C ASP A 143 2.23 -14.11 -5.20
N TYR A 144 1.08 -14.76 -5.01
CA TYR A 144 1.03 -16.21 -4.86
C TYR A 144 1.38 -16.96 -6.13
N GLU A 145 1.01 -16.45 -7.30
CA GLU A 145 1.23 -17.15 -8.57
C GLU A 145 2.70 -17.12 -8.96
N ALA A 146 3.37 -16.00 -8.68
CA ALA A 146 4.82 -15.85 -8.86
C ALA A 146 5.64 -16.39 -7.67
N ALA A 147 5.00 -16.91 -6.62
CA ALA A 147 5.63 -17.34 -5.36
C ALA A 147 6.49 -16.26 -4.69
N VAL A 148 6.12 -14.99 -4.84
CA VAL A 148 6.79 -13.84 -4.22
C VAL A 148 6.21 -13.58 -2.84
N SER A 149 7.08 -13.55 -1.83
CA SER A 149 6.73 -13.24 -0.45
C SER A 149 7.66 -12.20 0.16
N MET A 150 7.14 -11.49 1.17
CA MET A 150 7.93 -10.69 2.08
C MET A 150 8.29 -11.54 3.31
N HIS A 151 9.59 -11.61 3.63
CA HIS A 151 10.08 -12.39 4.76
C HIS A 151 11.39 -11.85 5.32
N ARG A 152 11.78 -12.36 6.49
CA ARG A 152 13.07 -12.08 7.13
C ARG A 152 14.23 -12.40 6.18
N VAL A 153 15.25 -11.55 6.16
CA VAL A 153 16.53 -11.86 5.53
C VAL A 153 17.16 -13.10 6.18
N ARG A 154 17.67 -14.02 5.35
CA ARG A 154 18.36 -15.23 5.80
C ARG A 154 19.81 -15.23 5.31
N PRO A 155 20.80 -14.97 6.16
CA PRO A 155 22.22 -14.97 5.78
C PRO A 155 22.80 -16.39 5.84
N ILE A 156 22.30 -17.29 5.00
CA ILE A 156 22.72 -18.71 5.00
C ILE A 156 24.04 -18.89 4.25
N ASP A 157 24.18 -18.29 3.06
CA ASP A 157 25.43 -18.30 2.30
C ASP A 157 26.18 -16.97 2.53
N PRO A 158 27.35 -16.99 3.19
CA PRO A 158 28.13 -15.78 3.44
C PRO A 158 28.60 -15.09 2.16
N LYS A 159 28.72 -15.80 1.03
CA LYS A 159 29.12 -15.21 -0.26
C LYS A 159 28.08 -14.24 -0.82
N GLU A 160 26.81 -14.41 -0.43
CA GLU A 160 25.73 -13.52 -0.86
C GLU A 160 25.80 -12.15 -0.17
N ARG A 161 26.48 -12.06 0.98
CA ARG A 161 26.68 -10.81 1.75
C ARG A 161 25.37 -10.05 2.04
N ARG A 162 24.30 -10.79 2.36
CA ARG A 162 22.94 -10.21 2.43
C ARG A 162 22.79 -9.11 3.48
N LEU A 163 23.47 -9.22 4.61
CA LEU A 163 23.38 -8.19 5.66
C LEU A 163 24.14 -6.93 5.26
N GLU A 164 25.30 -7.08 4.62
CA GLU A 164 26.09 -5.98 4.08
C GLU A 164 25.35 -5.28 2.94
N ARG A 165 24.69 -6.04 2.05
CA ARG A 165 23.82 -5.50 1.01
C ARG A 165 22.68 -4.66 1.61
N LEU A 166 22.00 -5.19 2.63
CA LEU A 166 20.93 -4.44 3.33
C LEU A 166 21.44 -3.14 3.94
N ALA A 167 22.65 -3.16 4.51
CA ALA A 167 23.28 -2.00 5.14
C ALA A 167 23.92 -1.01 4.15
N SER A 168 24.10 -1.40 2.88
CA SER A 168 24.65 -0.53 1.83
C SER A 168 23.76 0.69 1.63
N ASP A 169 24.35 1.86 1.39
CA ASP A 169 23.61 3.07 0.98
C ASP A 169 23.22 3.06 -0.51
N ASP A 170 23.77 2.14 -1.30
CA ASP A 170 23.47 1.98 -2.72
C ASP A 170 22.31 0.97 -2.93
N PRO A 171 21.14 1.42 -3.44
CA PRO A 171 20.03 0.52 -3.76
C PRO A 171 20.39 -0.59 -4.75
N ALA A 172 21.35 -0.37 -5.65
CA ALA A 172 21.78 -1.39 -6.62
C ALA A 172 22.40 -2.62 -5.93
N GLU A 173 23.04 -2.43 -4.77
CA GLU A 173 23.61 -3.53 -3.98
C GLU A 173 22.53 -4.37 -3.28
N ARG A 174 21.29 -3.90 -3.19
CA ARG A 174 20.18 -4.60 -2.53
C ARG A 174 19.42 -5.56 -3.46
N ARG A 175 19.97 -5.86 -4.65
CA ARG A 175 19.38 -6.78 -5.63
C ARG A 175 20.09 -8.13 -5.58
N ILE A 176 19.40 -9.16 -5.08
CA ILE A 176 20.02 -10.49 -4.91
C ILE A 176 19.02 -11.65 -4.85
N SER A 177 17.75 -11.38 -4.54
CA SER A 177 16.76 -12.45 -4.38
C SER A 177 16.28 -13.01 -5.73
N TYR A 178 15.51 -14.09 -5.68
CA TYR A 178 14.77 -14.63 -6.82
C TYR A 178 13.41 -13.93 -7.06
N GLY A 179 13.13 -12.85 -6.33
CA GLY A 179 11.90 -12.05 -6.45
C GLY A 179 11.28 -11.69 -5.10
N CYS A 180 11.51 -12.50 -4.07
CA CYS A 180 11.04 -12.25 -2.70
C CYS A 180 11.61 -10.96 -2.10
N ILE A 181 10.84 -10.33 -1.24
CA ILE A 181 11.21 -9.09 -0.55
C ILE A 181 11.79 -9.48 0.81
N ASN A 182 13.10 -9.31 1.00
CA ASN A 182 13.77 -9.67 2.24
C ASN A 182 13.96 -8.43 3.10
N VAL A 183 13.44 -8.46 4.33
CA VAL A 183 13.51 -7.36 5.28
C VAL A 183 14.43 -7.70 6.46
N PRO A 184 14.99 -6.71 7.16
CA PRO A 184 15.67 -6.93 8.43
C PRO A 184 14.77 -7.68 9.42
N VAL A 185 15.37 -8.57 10.23
CA VAL A 185 14.62 -9.35 11.23
C VAL A 185 13.85 -8.44 12.19
N PRO A 186 14.43 -7.36 12.77
CA PRO A 186 13.68 -6.48 13.68
C PRO A 186 12.47 -5.83 13.00
N PHE A 187 12.63 -5.36 11.76
CA PHE A 187 11.52 -4.77 10.99
C PHE A 187 10.42 -5.81 10.74
N PHE A 188 10.79 -7.06 10.45
CA PHE A 188 9.79 -8.10 10.28
C PHE A 188 9.00 -8.35 11.57
N GLU A 189 9.68 -8.54 12.70
CA GLU A 189 9.02 -8.89 13.97
C GLU A 189 8.19 -7.75 14.55
N LEU A 190 8.66 -6.52 14.41
CA LEU A 190 8.05 -5.35 15.05
C LEU A 190 6.99 -4.68 14.16
N VAL A 191 7.05 -4.86 12.84
CA VAL A 191 6.18 -4.14 11.89
C VAL A 191 5.43 -5.10 10.97
N VAL A 192 6.16 -5.91 10.18
CA VAL A 192 5.53 -6.76 9.15
C VAL A 192 4.61 -7.81 9.77
N ALA A 193 5.10 -8.59 10.73
CA ALA A 193 4.30 -9.65 11.35
C ALA A 193 3.07 -9.12 12.09
N PRO A 194 3.15 -8.05 12.91
CA PRO A 194 1.97 -7.49 13.57
C PRO A 194 0.94 -6.90 12.61
N VAL A 195 1.39 -6.19 11.56
CA VAL A 195 0.49 -5.44 10.66
C VAL A 195 -0.04 -6.29 9.50
N LEU A 196 0.86 -7.04 8.86
CA LEU A 196 0.64 -7.77 7.61
C LEU A 196 0.56 -9.30 7.82
N GLY A 197 1.05 -9.79 8.95
CA GLY A 197 1.02 -11.21 9.33
C GLY A 197 -0.20 -11.63 10.16
N SER A 198 -1.07 -10.68 10.51
CA SER A 198 -2.31 -10.91 11.29
C SER A 198 -3.58 -10.72 10.46
N GLN A 199 -3.48 -10.07 9.31
CA GLN A 199 -4.59 -9.73 8.42
C GLN A 199 -4.09 -9.52 6.99
N ARG A 200 -5.02 -9.40 6.04
CA ARG A 200 -4.69 -9.02 4.66
C ARG A 200 -4.35 -7.53 4.59
N ALA A 201 -3.49 -7.17 3.64
CA ALA A 201 -3.14 -5.80 3.33
C ALA A 201 -3.02 -5.61 1.82
N VAL A 202 -2.90 -4.37 1.35
CA VAL A 202 -2.59 -4.10 -0.07
C VAL A 202 -1.12 -3.74 -0.21
N VAL A 203 -0.42 -4.41 -1.11
CA VAL A 203 0.99 -4.14 -1.42
C VAL A 203 1.06 -3.55 -2.82
N TYR A 204 1.56 -2.33 -2.92
CA TYR A 204 1.82 -1.63 -4.17
C TYR A 204 3.31 -1.69 -4.43
N VAL A 205 3.71 -2.47 -5.44
CA VAL A 205 5.10 -2.54 -5.88
C VAL A 205 5.26 -1.57 -7.04
N LEU A 206 6.08 -0.54 -6.85
CA LEU A 206 6.31 0.50 -7.85
C LEU A 206 7.15 -0.06 -9.00
N PRO A 207 6.85 0.33 -10.26
CA PRO A 207 7.66 -0.08 -11.38
C PRO A 207 9.02 0.60 -11.39
N GLU A 208 9.96 0.01 -12.11
CA GLU A 208 11.26 0.59 -12.37
C GLU A 208 11.63 0.71 -13.85
N GLU A 209 10.90 0.04 -14.75
CA GLU A 209 11.04 0.17 -16.20
C GLU A 209 9.85 0.94 -16.79
N LYS A 210 8.64 0.54 -16.43
CA LYS A 210 7.38 1.17 -16.84
C LYS A 210 7.16 2.50 -16.13
N ASN A 211 6.29 3.32 -16.71
CA ASN A 211 5.82 4.52 -16.02
C ASN A 211 4.89 4.12 -14.87
N VAL A 212 5.01 4.78 -13.71
CA VAL A 212 4.10 4.54 -12.57
C VAL A 212 2.62 4.69 -12.94
N ARG A 213 2.29 5.60 -13.87
CA ARG A 213 0.92 5.81 -14.36
C ARG A 213 0.43 4.74 -15.32
N GLU A 214 1.33 3.96 -15.91
CA GLU A 214 0.95 2.81 -16.72
C GLU A 214 0.52 1.65 -15.82
N VAL A 215 1.30 1.37 -14.78
CA VAL A 215 1.00 0.29 -13.82
C VAL A 215 -0.21 0.63 -12.95
N PHE A 216 -0.34 1.89 -12.54
CA PHE A 216 -1.46 2.37 -11.73
C PHE A 216 -2.32 3.37 -12.53
N ALA A 217 -2.96 2.89 -13.60
CA ALA A 217 -3.72 3.73 -14.55
C ALA A 217 -4.89 4.52 -13.92
N GLY A 218 -5.42 4.08 -12.78
CA GLY A 218 -6.44 4.81 -12.02
C GLY A 218 -5.88 5.87 -11.05
N ALA A 219 -4.56 5.96 -10.91
CA ALA A 219 -3.92 6.89 -10.01
C ALA A 219 -3.90 8.31 -10.57
N TYR A 220 -4.17 9.27 -9.70
CA TYR A 220 -4.21 10.69 -10.03
C TYR A 220 -3.41 11.52 -9.02
N PRO A 221 -2.84 12.68 -9.44
CA PRO A 221 -2.21 13.59 -8.50
C PRO A 221 -3.23 14.11 -7.48
N VAL A 222 -2.90 13.99 -6.19
CA VAL A 222 -3.70 14.57 -5.11
C VAL A 222 -3.11 15.94 -4.77
N ASP A 223 -3.85 17.01 -5.02
CA ASP A 223 -3.41 18.38 -4.74
C ASP A 223 -3.51 18.70 -3.23
N PRO A 224 -2.40 19.01 -2.53
CA PRO A 224 -2.41 19.41 -1.13
C PRO A 224 -3.11 20.75 -0.86
N LYS A 225 -3.24 21.62 -1.87
CA LYS A 225 -3.71 23.01 -1.72
C LYS A 225 -5.20 23.20 -1.92
N ALA A 226 -5.93 22.17 -2.34
CA ALA A 226 -7.38 22.21 -2.52
C ALA A 226 -8.19 22.36 -1.20
N HIS A 227 -7.52 22.61 -0.07
CA HIS A 227 -8.10 22.75 1.27
C HIS A 227 -8.12 24.19 1.82
N ARG A 228 -7.67 25.19 1.06
CA ARG A 228 -7.56 26.59 1.53
C ARG A 228 -8.43 27.59 0.75
N MET A 229 -9.63 27.20 0.31
CA MET A 229 -10.63 28.13 -0.23
C MET A 229 -11.98 27.89 0.42
#